data_AF-A0A2U3K5E2-F1
#
_entry.id   AF-A0A2U3K5E2-F1
#
_cell.length_a   1.000
_cell.length_b   1.000
_cell.length_c   1.000
_cell.angle_alpha   90.00
_cell.angle_beta   90.00
_cell.angle_gamma   90.00
#
_symmetry.space_group_name_H-M   'P 1'
#
loop_
_entity.id
_entity.type
_entity.pdbx_description
1 polymer ?
#
loop_
_entity_poly.entity_id
_entity_poly.type
_entity_poly.pdbx_seq_one_letter_code
_entity_poly.pdbx_strand_id
1 'polypeptide(L)'
;MRTSKTISVSLPPEQLKRTERLARRENRTLSELVREALRQYEQRQEAPVNYDLIAALRAVQNGARRAGLDKLTEAEIDAEVTATRREKDKRVKQLVR
;
A
#
# COMPACT_ATOMS: atom_id res chain seq x y z
N MET A 1 27.02 1.83 -19.62
CA MET A 1 26.25 1.88 -20.88
C MET A 1 24.86 1.32 -20.61
N ARG A 2 23.79 2.04 -20.94
CA ARG A 2 22.41 1.55 -20.74
C ARG A 2 21.98 0.81 -22.02
N THR A 3 21.84 -0.51 -21.94
CA THR A 3 21.51 -1.38 -23.09
C THR A 3 19.98 -1.46 -23.25
N SER A 4 19.36 -0.50 -23.93
CA SER A 4 17.95 -0.60 -24.31
C SER A 4 17.81 -1.26 -25.68
N LYS A 5 16.89 -2.24 -25.80
CA LYS A 5 16.46 -2.81 -27.08
C LYS A 5 15.06 -2.32 -27.43
N THR A 6 14.79 -2.09 -28.70
CA THR A 6 13.47 -1.69 -29.18
C THR A 6 12.56 -2.91 -29.29
N ILE A 7 11.32 -2.78 -28.82
CA ILE A 7 10.26 -3.77 -29.02
C ILE A 7 9.14 -3.13 -29.84
N SER A 8 8.51 -3.91 -30.71
CA SER A 8 7.29 -3.52 -31.43
C SER A 8 6.13 -4.36 -30.91
N VAL A 9 5.02 -3.71 -30.55
CA VAL A 9 3.86 -4.37 -29.97
C VAL A 9 2.60 -3.80 -30.60
N SER A 10 1.72 -4.68 -31.05
CA SER A 10 0.40 -4.30 -31.56
C SER A 10 -0.58 -4.09 -30.41
N LEU A 11 -1.31 -2.98 -30.44
CA LEU A 11 -2.34 -2.64 -29.46
C LEU A 11 -3.68 -2.43 -30.18
N PRO A 12 -4.81 -2.87 -29.60
CA PRO A 12 -6.12 -2.48 -30.11
C PRO A 12 -6.24 -0.96 -30.20
N PRO A 13 -6.86 -0.39 -31.24
CA PRO A 13 -6.87 1.05 -31.49
C PRO A 13 -7.47 1.85 -30.32
N GLU A 14 -8.52 1.32 -29.69
CA GLU A 14 -9.12 1.94 -28.51
C GLU A 14 -8.20 1.92 -27.28
N GLN A 15 -7.38 0.88 -27.14
CA GLN A 15 -6.40 0.80 -26.06
C GLN A 15 -5.25 1.79 -26.27
N LEU A 16 -4.79 1.96 -27.52
CA LEU A 16 -3.78 2.96 -27.86
C LEU A 16 -4.26 4.38 -27.49
N LYS A 17 -5.47 4.75 -27.89
CA LYS A 17 -6.08 6.05 -27.55
C LYS A 17 -6.13 6.30 -26.03
N ARG A 18 -6.50 5.29 -25.24
CA ARG A 18 -6.52 5.41 -23.77
C ARG A 18 -5.13 5.60 -23.20
N THR A 19 -4.16 4.86 -23.72
CA THR A 19 -2.76 4.93 -23.29
C THR A 19 -2.15 6.29 -23.58
N GLU A 20 -2.41 6.85 -24.78
CA GLU A 20 -1.98 8.20 -25.16
C GLU A 20 -2.58 9.28 -24.25
N ARG A 21 -3.89 9.19 -23.95
CA ARG A 21 -4.56 10.12 -23.03
C ARG A 21 -3.97 10.05 -21.63
N LEU A 22 -3.66 8.84 -21.14
CA LEU A 22 -3.06 8.63 -19.83
C LEU A 22 -1.65 9.23 -19.77
N ALA A 23 -0.81 8.93 -20.78
CA ALA A 23 0.54 9.47 -20.88
C ALA A 23 0.53 11.02 -20.89
N ARG A 24 -0.38 11.63 -21.66
CA ARG A 24 -0.55 13.10 -21.67
C ARG A 24 -0.99 13.65 -20.32
N ARG A 25 -1.95 13.00 -19.65
CA ARG A 25 -2.43 13.42 -18.32
C ARG A 25 -1.32 13.39 -17.28
N GLU A 26 -0.41 12.43 -17.37
CA GLU A 26 0.72 12.28 -16.44
C GLU A 26 1.96 13.07 -16.86
N ASN A 27 1.93 13.82 -17.96
CA ASN A 27 3.10 14.49 -18.56
C ASN A 27 4.27 13.51 -18.82
N ARG A 28 3.96 12.32 -19.35
CA ARG A 28 4.93 11.24 -19.65
C ARG A 28 4.89 10.85 -21.12
N THR A 29 5.97 10.23 -21.61
CA THR A 29 5.99 9.59 -22.93
C THR A 29 5.33 8.21 -22.90
N LEU A 30 4.80 7.75 -24.04
CA LEU A 30 4.25 6.39 -24.18
C LEU A 30 5.25 5.31 -23.77
N SER A 31 6.52 5.48 -24.17
CA SER A 31 7.58 4.52 -23.85
C SER A 31 7.89 4.46 -22.36
N GLU A 32 7.77 5.57 -21.63
CA GLU A 32 7.92 5.57 -20.17
C GLU A 32 6.76 4.87 -19.49
N LEU A 33 5.54 5.19 -19.91
CA LEU A 33 4.33 4.56 -19.37
C LEU A 33 4.35 3.04 -19.57
N VAL A 34 4.73 2.57 -20.77
CA VAL A 34 4.84 1.14 -21.07
C VAL A 34 5.94 0.47 -20.25
N ARG A 35 7.12 1.09 -20.12
CA ARG A 35 8.19 0.56 -19.27
C ARG A 35 7.78 0.49 -17.80
N GLU A 36 7.04 1.47 -17.31
CA GLU A 36 6.54 1.47 -15.94
C GLU A 36 5.48 0.40 -15.72
N ALA A 37 4.55 0.24 -16.67
CA ALA A 37 3.57 -0.84 -16.62
C ALA A 37 4.23 -2.23 -16.57
N LEU A 38 5.29 -2.45 -17.34
CA LEU A 38 6.07 -3.69 -17.31
C LEU A 38 6.76 -3.90 -15.96
N ARG A 39 7.42 -2.86 -15.41
CA ARG A 39 8.02 -2.94 -14.06
C ARG A 39 7.00 -3.30 -12.98
N GLN A 40 5.82 -2.67 -13.01
CA GLN A 40 4.77 -2.98 -12.06
C GLN A 40 4.22 -4.41 -12.23
N TYR A 41 4.16 -4.90 -13.47
CA TYR A 41 3.77 -6.27 -13.75
C TYR A 41 4.78 -7.27 -13.19
N GLU A 42 6.08 -7.05 -13.44
CA GLU A 42 7.18 -7.86 -12.89
C GLU A 42 7.16 -7.85 -11.36
N GLN A 43 7.09 -6.66 -10.76
CA GLN A 43 7.07 -6.51 -9.30
C GLN A 43 5.87 -7.23 -8.67
N ARG A 44 4.70 -7.25 -9.31
CA ARG A 44 3.53 -7.98 -8.80
C ARG A 44 3.69 -9.50 -8.88
N GLN A 45 4.42 -10.00 -9.87
CA GLN A 45 4.72 -11.42 -10.00
C GLN A 45 5.82 -11.86 -9.02
N GLU A 46 6.80 -10.99 -8.78
CA GLU A 46 7.93 -11.27 -7.90
C GLU A 46 7.63 -11.02 -6.43
N ALA A 47 6.65 -10.15 -6.11
CA ALA A 47 6.29 -9.85 -4.73
C ALA A 47 5.89 -11.15 -4.03
N PRO A 48 6.71 -11.68 -3.11
CA PRO A 48 6.35 -12.88 -2.39
C PRO A 48 5.13 -12.54 -1.56
N VAL A 49 4.01 -13.19 -1.86
CA VAL A 49 2.85 -13.15 -0.99
C VAL A 49 3.32 -13.70 0.35
N ASN A 50 3.50 -12.83 1.34
CA ASN A 50 3.94 -13.23 2.66
C ASN A 50 2.74 -13.86 3.38
N TYR A 51 2.55 -15.16 3.13
CA TYR A 51 1.45 -15.94 3.68
C TYR A 51 1.46 -15.94 5.21
N ASP A 52 2.65 -15.90 5.83
CA ASP A 52 2.79 -15.84 7.28
C ASP A 52 2.29 -14.52 7.85
N LEU A 53 2.65 -13.40 7.20
CA LEU A 53 2.14 -12.08 7.57
C LEU A 53 0.62 -12.01 7.38
N ILE A 54 0.10 -12.54 6.28
CA ILE A 54 -1.35 -12.58 6.02
C ILE A 54 -2.07 -13.42 7.09
N ALA A 55 -1.50 -14.57 7.46
CA ALA A 55 -2.03 -15.42 8.51
C ALA A 55 -2.01 -14.72 9.87
N ALA A 56 -0.91 -14.05 10.20
CA ALA A 56 -0.78 -13.26 11.43
C ALA A 56 -1.80 -12.13 11.49
N LEU A 57 -1.97 -11.36 10.41
CA LEU A 57 -2.96 -10.29 10.33
C LEU A 57 -4.40 -10.82 10.49
N ARG A 58 -4.71 -11.96 9.86
CA ARG A 58 -6.02 -12.62 10.05
C ARG A 58 -6.24 -13.08 11.47
N ALA A 59 -5.21 -13.62 12.13
CA ALA A 59 -5.29 -14.02 13.53
C ALA A 59 -5.58 -12.83 14.44
N VAL A 60 -4.90 -11.69 14.23
CA VAL A 60 -5.15 -10.43 14.95
C VAL A 60 -6.58 -9.94 14.71
N GLN A 61 -7.04 -9.89 13.46
CA GLN A 61 -8.40 -9.47 13.14
C GLN A 61 -9.47 -10.37 13.77
N ASN A 62 -9.27 -11.68 13.74
CA ASN A 62 -10.18 -12.63 14.37
C ASN A 62 -10.18 -12.49 15.89
N GLY A 63 -9.02 -12.24 16.50
CA GLY A 63 -8.92 -11.90 17.92
C GLY A 63 -9.71 -10.64 18.26
N ALA A 64 -9.54 -9.56 17.47
CA ALA A 64 -10.27 -8.31 17.65
C ALA A 64 -11.79 -8.49 17.53
N ARG A 65 -12.26 -9.26 16.54
CA ARG A 65 -13.68 -9.60 16.38
C ARG A 65 -14.25 -10.37 17.58
N ARG A 66 -13.50 -11.37 18.08
CA ARG A 66 -13.93 -12.12 19.29
C ARG A 66 -14.01 -11.22 20.51
N ALA A 67 -13.12 -10.24 20.60
CA ALA A 67 -13.13 -9.23 21.66
C ALA A 67 -14.15 -8.11 21.43
N GLY A 68 -14.91 -8.12 20.31
CA GLY A 68 -15.89 -7.10 19.95
C GLY A 68 -15.29 -5.74 19.58
N LEU A 69 -13.97 -5.67 19.39
CA LEU A 69 -13.23 -4.45 19.08
C LEU A 69 -13.41 -4.00 17.62
N ASP A 70 -13.97 -4.87 16.77
CA ASP A 70 -14.30 -4.57 15.37
C ASP A 70 -15.46 -3.57 15.22
N LYS A 71 -16.16 -3.26 16.32
CA LYS A 71 -17.30 -2.35 16.35
C LYS A 71 -16.96 -0.96 16.90
N LEU A 72 -15.72 -0.74 17.34
CA LEU A 72 -15.29 0.54 17.87
C LEU A 72 -15.24 1.58 16.76
N THR A 73 -15.73 2.77 17.08
CA THR A 73 -15.60 3.93 16.20
C THR A 73 -14.19 4.52 16.28
N GLU A 74 -13.79 5.24 15.24
CA GLU A 74 -12.48 5.89 15.19
C GLU A 74 -12.27 6.86 16.36
N ALA A 75 -13.31 7.58 16.76
CA ALA A 75 -13.28 8.50 17.90
C ALA A 75 -13.04 7.79 19.25
N GLU A 76 -13.62 6.61 19.45
CA GLU A 76 -13.41 5.81 20.67
C GLU A 76 -11.98 5.25 20.73
N ILE A 77 -11.45 4.82 19.58
CA ILE A 77 -10.06 4.37 19.48
C ILE A 77 -9.10 5.51 19.81
N ASP A 78 -9.31 6.69 19.24
CA ASP A 78 -8.45 7.86 19.47
C ASP A 78 -8.48 8.33 20.92
N ALA A 79 -9.65 8.29 21.56
CA ALA A 79 -9.81 8.62 22.97
C ALA A 79 -8.98 7.67 23.85
N GLU A 80 -9.07 6.35 23.61
CA GLU A 80 -8.35 5.33 24.36
C GLU A 80 -6.82 5.42 24.16
N VAL A 81 -6.38 5.61 22.92
CA VAL A 81 -4.96 5.81 22.59
C VAL A 81 -4.42 7.06 23.29
N THR A 82 -5.18 8.15 23.30
CA THR A 82 -4.80 9.40 23.96
C THR A 82 -4.72 9.22 25.47
N ALA A 83 -5.68 8.52 26.08
CA ALA A 83 -5.68 8.20 27.51
C ALA A 83 -4.43 7.39 27.87
N THR A 84 -4.16 6.30 27.15
CA THR A 84 -2.99 5.44 27.36
C THR A 84 -1.67 6.20 27.22
N ARG A 85 -1.55 7.10 26.23
CA ARG A 85 -0.35 7.94 26.05
C ARG A 85 -0.13 8.88 27.23
N ARG A 86 -1.19 9.53 27.72
CA ARG A 86 -1.12 10.42 28.90
C ARG A 86 -0.69 9.68 30.16
N GLU A 87 -1.16 8.44 30.35
CA GLU A 87 -0.74 7.62 31.49
C GLU A 87 0.74 7.23 31.41
N LYS A 88 1.22 6.85 30.22
CA LYS A 88 2.64 6.57 29.99
C LYS A 88 3.51 7.79 30.28
N ASP A 89 3.12 8.97 29.81
CA ASP A 89 3.86 10.22 30.05
C ASP A 89 3.93 10.57 31.54
N LYS A 90 2.83 10.38 32.29
CA LYS A 90 2.81 10.56 33.75
C LYS A 90 3.76 9.59 34.45
N ARG A 91 3.76 8.32 34.05
CA ARG A 91 4.62 7.28 34.61
C ARG A 91 6.11 7.54 34.34
N VAL A 92 6.45 8.00 33.14
CA VAL A 92 7.81 8.42 32.79
C VAL A 92 8.25 9.61 33.65
N LYS A 93 7.39 10.63 33.82
CA LYS A 93 7.70 11.79 34.68
C LYS A 93 7.86 11.42 36.16
N GLN A 94 7.15 10.41 36.65
CA GLN A 94 7.31 9.89 38.01
C GLN A 94 8.62 9.13 38.22
N LEU A 95 9.13 8.44 37.19
CA LEU A 95 10.38 7.68 37.26
C LEU A 95 11.65 8.56 37.15
N VAL A 96 11.50 9.78 36.62
CA VAL A 96 12.61 10.75 36.42
C VAL A 96 12.73 11.72 37.60
N ARG A 97 11.85 11.64 38.61
CA ARG A 97 11.83 12.50 39.80
C ARG A 97 12.37 11.75 41.02
#